data_AF-A0A9D5DVJ0-F1
#
_entry.id   AF-A0A9D5DVJ0-F1
#
_cell.length_a   1.000
_cell.length_b   1.000
_cell.length_c   1.000
_cell.angle_alpha   90.00
_cell.angle_beta   90.00
_cell.angle_gamma   90.00
#
_symmetry.space_group_name_H-M   'P 1'
#
loop_
_entity.id
_entity.type
_entity.pdbx_description
1 polymer ?
#
loop_
_entity_poly.entity_id
_entity_poly.type
_entity_poly.pdbx_seq_one_letter_code
_entity_poly.pdbx_strand_id
1 'polypeptide(L)'
;MWIWFVIVFFVLAIGLTLGGLSTFMRGLPPIVVLIVLSFYFLFFSYIGMFVALVSFSWFGFRFFDIVIVICSFLFIIAMIRSYHPAFGYQLFYKPIAWILASLFFFMGLQWGTLGYGTFFTITMTFFFTLAVFIGILLYNSMLMWVKNAYVAAVIPLASFLLVTVIKLL
;
A
#
# COMPACT_ATOMS: atom_id res chain seq x y z
N MET A 1 20.37 8.56 5.00
CA MET A 1 19.72 9.29 3.89
C MET A 1 18.97 8.36 2.93
N TRP A 2 19.58 7.25 2.49
CA TRP A 2 18.90 6.27 1.63
C TRP A 2 17.65 5.60 2.25
N ILE A 3 17.68 5.24 3.53
CA ILE A 3 16.54 4.56 4.20
C ILE A 3 15.26 5.40 4.18
N TRP A 4 15.36 6.70 4.47
CA TRP A 4 14.21 7.61 4.43
C TRP A 4 13.62 7.70 3.03
N PHE A 5 14.47 7.80 2.00
CA PHE A 5 14.04 7.81 0.62
C PHE A 5 13.30 6.52 0.25
N VAL A 6 13.84 5.36 0.63
CA VAL A 6 13.21 4.05 0.37
C VAL A 6 11.85 3.94 1.06
N ILE A 7 11.73 4.37 2.32
CA ILE A 7 10.45 4.35 3.05
C ILE A 7 9.41 5.24 2.37
N VAL A 8 9.76 6.50 2.10
CA VAL A 8 8.84 7.46 1.46
C VAL A 8 8.44 6.98 0.08
N PHE A 9 9.40 6.55 -0.73
CA PHE A 9 9.15 6.05 -2.08
C PHE A 9 8.24 4.82 -2.06
N PHE A 10 8.45 3.90 -1.12
CA PHE A 10 7.60 2.72 -0.96
C PHE A 10 6.19 3.06 -0.50
N VAL A 11 6.01 4.02 0.42
CA VAL A 11 4.69 4.53 0.84
C VAL A 11 3.95 5.16 -0.34
N LEU A 12 4.63 6.01 -1.11
CA LEU A 12 4.05 6.66 -2.29
C LEU A 12 3.68 5.62 -3.36
N ALA A 13 4.55 4.64 -3.62
CA ALA A 13 4.29 3.59 -4.58
C ALA A 13 3.06 2.77 -4.18
N ILE A 14 2.97 2.31 -2.93
CA ILE A 14 1.78 1.59 -2.46
C ILE A 14 0.54 2.47 -2.59
N GLY A 15 0.61 3.73 -2.17
CA GLY A 15 -0.52 4.66 -2.29
C GLY A 15 -1.00 4.78 -3.74
N LEU A 16 -0.08 5.02 -4.68
CA LEU A 16 -0.40 5.10 -6.12
C LEU A 16 -1.02 3.80 -6.64
N THR A 17 -0.53 2.66 -6.20
CA THR A 17 -1.00 1.34 -6.68
C THR A 17 -2.40 1.04 -6.14
N LEU A 18 -2.68 1.33 -4.87
CA LEU A 18 -4.02 1.18 -4.27
C LEU A 18 -5.01 2.18 -4.86
N GLY A 19 -4.57 3.41 -5.11
CA GLY A 19 -5.34 4.41 -5.84
C GLY A 19 -5.70 3.90 -7.25
N GLY A 20 -4.73 3.34 -7.97
CA GLY A 20 -4.95 2.73 -9.27
C GLY A 20 -5.88 1.51 -9.22
N LEU A 21 -5.74 0.63 -8.25
CA LEU A 21 -6.63 -0.53 -8.09
C LEU A 21 -8.07 -0.10 -7.77
N SER A 22 -8.24 1.01 -7.03
CA SER A 22 -9.56 1.53 -6.66
C SER A 22 -10.36 2.06 -7.84
N THR A 23 -9.73 2.55 -8.91
CA THR A 23 -10.45 3.03 -10.11
C THR A 23 -11.15 1.90 -10.86
N PHE A 24 -10.65 0.67 -10.73
CA PHE A 24 -11.25 -0.51 -11.32
C PHE A 24 -12.29 -1.16 -10.41
N MET A 25 -12.51 -0.69 -9.18
CA MET A 25 -13.58 -1.20 -8.32
C MET A 25 -14.94 -0.69 -8.80
N ARG A 26 -15.82 -1.60 -9.23
CA ARG A 26 -17.18 -1.24 -9.63
C ARG A 26 -18.12 -1.43 -8.44
N GLY A 27 -18.29 -0.38 -7.62
CA GLY A 27 -19.28 -0.42 -6.54
C GLY A 27 -19.11 0.60 -5.41
N LEU A 28 -17.95 1.25 -5.30
CA LEU A 28 -17.71 2.26 -4.26
C LEU A 28 -17.28 3.59 -4.87
N PRO A 29 -17.80 4.73 -4.39
CA PRO A 29 -17.35 6.03 -4.84
C PRO A 29 -15.88 6.26 -4.46
N PRO A 30 -15.04 6.81 -5.36
CA PRO A 30 -13.60 6.95 -5.12
C PRO A 30 -13.24 7.74 -3.85
N ILE A 31 -14.06 8.72 -3.47
CA ILE A 31 -13.85 9.52 -2.25
C ILE A 31 -13.97 8.67 -0.98
N VAL A 32 -14.91 7.71 -0.96
CA VAL A 32 -15.10 6.81 0.18
C VAL A 32 -13.93 5.84 0.26
N VAL A 33 -13.46 5.33 -0.88
CA VAL A 33 -12.29 4.44 -0.92
C VAL A 33 -11.03 5.16 -0.42
N LEU A 34 -10.82 6.41 -0.82
CA LEU A 34 -9.71 7.24 -0.35
C LEU A 34 -9.74 7.40 1.17
N ILE A 35 -10.89 7.79 1.73
CA ILE A 35 -11.03 7.99 3.18
C ILE A 35 -10.77 6.67 3.92
N VAL A 36 -11.40 5.58 3.48
CA VAL A 36 -11.25 4.28 4.13
C VAL A 36 -9.81 3.79 4.07
N LEU A 37 -9.14 3.85 2.90
CA LEU A 37 -7.74 3.44 2.78
C LEU A 37 -6.80 4.29 3.64
N SER A 38 -7.05 5.60 3.74
CA SER A 38 -6.22 6.52 4.53
C SER A 38 -6.36 6.26 6.02
N PHE A 39 -7.59 6.06 6.52
CA PHE A 39 -7.83 5.67 7.89
C PHE A 39 -7.28 4.28 8.20
N TYR A 40 -7.43 3.34 7.27
CA TYR A 40 -6.90 1.99 7.41
C TYR A 40 -5.37 2.01 7.54
N PHE A 41 -4.69 2.75 6.66
CA PHE A 41 -3.25 2.95 6.70
C PHE A 41 -2.80 3.56 8.04
N LEU A 42 -3.43 4.67 8.45
CA LEU A 42 -3.11 5.34 9.71
C LEU A 42 -3.26 4.39 10.89
N PHE A 43 -4.39 3.68 10.98
CA PHE A 43 -4.71 2.82 12.10
C PHE A 43 -3.70 1.68 12.26
N PHE A 44 -3.45 0.92 11.19
CA PHE A 44 -2.54 -0.22 11.26
C PHE A 44 -1.08 0.19 11.41
N SER A 45 -0.64 1.24 10.72
CA SER A 45 0.74 1.75 10.87
C SER A 45 0.98 2.35 12.25
N TYR A 46 -0.01 3.03 12.83
CA TYR A 46 0.08 3.55 14.19
C TYR A 46 0.17 2.44 15.23
N ILE A 47 -0.64 1.38 15.10
CA ILE A 47 -0.56 0.20 15.98
C ILE A 47 0.82 -0.46 15.85
N GLY A 48 1.31 -0.66 14.62
CA GLY A 48 2.63 -1.23 14.39
C GLY A 48 3.75 -0.42 15.04
N MET A 49 3.74 0.90 14.84
CA MET A 49 4.71 1.80 15.46
C MET A 49 4.67 1.71 16.99
N PHE A 50 3.47 1.72 17.59
CA PHE A 50 3.32 1.63 19.05
C PHE A 50 3.87 0.31 19.60
N VAL A 51 3.58 -0.81 18.94
CA VAL A 51 4.12 -2.13 19.34
C VAL A 51 5.65 -2.15 19.28
N ALA A 52 6.25 -1.56 18.24
CA ALA A 52 7.71 -1.48 18.13
C ALA A 52 8.36 -0.59 19.20
N LEU A 53 7.70 0.48 19.64
CA LEU A 53 8.23 1.35 20.70
C LEU A 53 8.19 0.70 22.09
N VAL A 54 7.23 -0.20 22.34
CA VAL A 54 7.10 -0.92 23.62
C VAL A 54 7.97 -2.19 23.65
N SER A 55 8.26 -2.77 22.49
CA SER A 55 9.06 -3.99 22.38
C SER A 55 10.57 -3.69 22.39
N PHE A 56 11.37 -4.54 23.03
CA PHE A 56 12.83 -4.44 22.94
C PHE A 56 13.27 -4.52 21.47
N SER A 57 14.16 -3.62 21.04
CA SER A 57 14.64 -3.39 19.66
C SER A 57 15.48 -4.53 19.06
N TRP A 58 15.18 -5.77 19.40
CA TRP A 58 15.94 -6.96 19.01
C TRP A 58 15.79 -7.34 17.53
N PHE A 59 14.72 -6.90 16.86
CA PHE A 59 14.53 -7.20 15.44
C PHE A 59 15.26 -6.19 14.54
N GLY A 60 16.19 -6.70 13.73
CA GLY A 60 16.94 -5.89 12.78
C GLY A 60 16.06 -5.36 11.64
N PHE A 61 16.31 -4.10 11.24
CA PHE A 61 15.64 -3.39 10.14
C PHE A 61 15.44 -4.24 8.87
N ARG A 62 16.45 -5.02 8.47
CA ARG A 62 16.41 -5.90 7.29
C ARG A 62 15.37 -7.03 7.38
N PHE A 63 15.08 -7.53 8.57
CA PHE A 63 14.06 -8.57 8.74
C PHE A 63 12.68 -8.04 8.37
N PHE A 64 12.35 -6.80 8.77
CA PHE A 64 11.09 -6.17 8.41
C PHE A 64 10.98 -5.90 6.92
N ASP A 65 12.07 -5.54 6.24
CA ASP A 65 12.05 -5.39 4.77
C ASP A 65 11.67 -6.69 4.07
N ILE A 66 12.26 -7.82 4.48
CA ILE A 66 11.92 -9.14 3.92
C ILE A 66 10.43 -9.46 4.15
N VAL A 67 9.93 -9.26 5.37
CA VAL A 67 8.53 -9.54 5.71
C VAL A 67 7.58 -8.65 4.90
N ILE A 68 7.87 -7.35 4.78
CA ILE A 68 7.05 -6.41 4.00
C ILE A 68 7.03 -6.82 2.53
N VAL A 69 8.15 -7.28 1.98
CA VAL A 69 8.24 -7.74 0.60
C VAL A 69 7.43 -9.02 0.40
N ILE A 70 7.51 -9.98 1.32
CA ILE A 70 6.67 -11.19 1.28
C ILE A 70 5.18 -10.82 1.30
N CYS A 71 4.77 -9.92 2.21
CA CYS A 71 3.39 -9.41 2.26
C CYS A 71 2.98 -8.72 0.95
N SER A 72 3.90 -7.99 0.32
CA SER A 72 3.66 -7.31 -0.95
C SER A 72 3.47 -8.30 -2.11
N PHE A 73 4.26 -9.37 -2.18
CA PHE A 73 4.05 -10.44 -3.15
C PHE A 73 2.72 -11.17 -2.92
N LEU A 74 2.39 -11.49 -1.67
CA LEU A 74 1.10 -12.09 -1.32
C LEU A 74 -0.06 -11.17 -1.72
N PHE A 75 0.09 -9.86 -1.53
CA PHE A 75 -0.90 -8.87 -1.95
C PHE A 75 -1.08 -8.89 -3.47
N ILE A 76 0.01 -8.85 -4.25
CA ILE A 76 -0.05 -8.88 -5.72
C ILE A 76 -0.77 -10.15 -6.20
N ILE A 77 -0.39 -11.33 -5.67
CA ILE A 77 -1.01 -12.61 -6.04
C ILE A 77 -2.50 -12.62 -5.67
N ALA A 78 -2.86 -12.14 -4.49
CA ALA A 78 -4.25 -12.06 -4.05
C ALA A 78 -5.08 -11.12 -4.93
N MET A 79 -4.51 -9.98 -5.34
CA MET A 79 -5.18 -9.04 -6.23
C MET A 79 -5.44 -9.66 -7.60
N ILE A 80 -4.44 -10.28 -8.23
CA ILE A 80 -4.58 -10.96 -9.53
C ILE A 80 -5.70 -12.01 -9.48
N ARG A 81 -5.73 -12.82 -8.41
CA ARG A 81 -6.76 -13.86 -8.25
C ARG A 81 -8.17 -13.30 -8.02
N SER A 82 -8.27 -12.13 -7.38
CA SER A 82 -9.55 -11.52 -7.04
C SER A 82 -10.20 -10.71 -8.16
N TYR A 83 -9.47 -10.46 -9.25
CA TYR A 83 -9.99 -9.68 -10.35
C TYR A 83 -11.15 -10.41 -11.03
N HIS A 84 -12.33 -9.80 -11.01
CA HIS A 84 -13.50 -10.31 -11.74
C HIS A 84 -13.87 -9.35 -12.88
N PRO A 85 -14.03 -9.82 -14.14
CA PRO A 85 -14.37 -8.97 -15.29
C PRO A 85 -15.60 -8.07 -15.08
N ALA A 86 -16.60 -8.57 -14.36
CA ALA A 86 -17.84 -7.85 -14.11
C ALA A 86 -17.75 -6.83 -12.95
N PHE A 87 -17.04 -7.18 -11.87
CA PHE A 87 -17.03 -6.42 -10.60
C PHE A 87 -15.73 -5.65 -10.35
N GLY A 88 -14.70 -5.91 -11.15
CA GLY A 88 -13.36 -5.38 -10.97
C GLY A 88 -12.63 -5.99 -9.77
N TYR A 89 -11.78 -5.21 -9.12
CA TYR A 89 -11.09 -5.61 -7.90
C TYR A 89 -11.98 -5.46 -6.66
N GLN A 90 -11.74 -6.29 -5.64
CA GLN A 90 -12.43 -6.23 -4.35
C GLN A 90 -11.42 -6.05 -3.21
N LEU A 91 -10.92 -4.82 -3.04
CA LEU A 91 -9.90 -4.47 -2.03
C LEU A 91 -10.31 -4.81 -0.59
N PHE A 92 -11.61 -4.79 -0.28
CA PHE A 92 -12.15 -5.05 1.06
C PHE A 92 -12.60 -6.51 1.26
N TYR A 93 -12.33 -7.40 0.32
CA TYR A 93 -12.60 -8.82 0.51
C TYR A 93 -11.66 -9.41 1.58
N LYS A 94 -12.22 -10.25 2.48
CA LYS A 94 -11.57 -10.71 3.72
C LYS A 94 -10.06 -10.99 3.60
N PRO A 95 -9.58 -11.89 2.72
CA PRO A 95 -8.14 -12.21 2.63
C PRO A 95 -7.27 -11.02 2.19
N ILE A 96 -7.75 -10.16 1.28
CA ILE A 96 -6.98 -9.01 0.78
C ILE A 96 -6.85 -7.95 1.86
N ALA A 97 -7.94 -7.66 2.56
CA ALA A 97 -7.93 -6.71 3.67
C ALA A 97 -6.93 -7.14 4.76
N TRP A 98 -6.91 -8.43 5.16
CA TRP A 98 -5.94 -8.93 6.13
C TRP A 98 -4.49 -8.81 5.67
N ILE A 99 -4.21 -9.12 4.40
CA ILE A 99 -2.86 -8.95 3.84
C ILE A 99 -2.47 -7.46 3.87
N LEU A 100 -3.38 -6.57 3.50
CA LEU A 100 -3.13 -5.13 3.50
C LEU A 100 -2.90 -4.58 4.92
N ALA A 101 -3.70 -5.03 5.90
CA ALA A 101 -3.49 -4.71 7.32
C ALA A 101 -2.12 -5.18 7.81
N SER A 102 -1.74 -6.41 7.47
CA SER A 102 -0.43 -6.94 7.85
C SER A 102 0.70 -6.11 7.26
N LEU A 103 0.58 -5.71 5.99
CA LEU A 103 1.57 -4.90 5.30
C LEU A 103 1.72 -3.54 6.00
N PHE A 104 0.61 -2.84 6.26
CA PHE A 104 0.64 -1.53 6.95
C PHE A 104 1.14 -1.63 8.39
N PHE A 105 0.79 -2.70 9.09
CA PHE A 105 1.28 -2.98 10.43
C PHE A 105 2.79 -3.19 10.44
N PHE A 106 3.34 -3.99 9.52
CA PHE A 106 4.80 -4.20 9.43
C PHE A 106 5.55 -2.94 8.99
N MET A 107 4.97 -2.09 8.15
CA MET A 107 5.53 -0.77 7.85
C MET A 107 5.59 0.10 9.12
N GLY A 108 4.51 0.13 9.91
CA GLY A 108 4.49 0.81 11.20
C GLY A 108 5.55 0.30 12.18
N LEU A 109 5.69 -1.02 12.30
CA LEU A 109 6.74 -1.66 13.12
C LEU A 109 8.13 -1.23 12.67
N GLN A 110 8.41 -1.25 11.35
CA GLN A 110 9.69 -0.84 10.79
C GLN A 110 10.05 0.58 11.22
N TRP A 111 9.10 1.51 11.18
CA TRP A 111 9.34 2.90 11.57
C TRP A 111 9.55 3.05 13.07
N GLY A 112 8.75 2.36 13.88
CA GLY A 112 8.89 2.38 15.34
C GLY A 112 10.25 1.82 15.80
N THR A 113 10.77 0.77 15.14
CA THR A 113 12.10 0.23 15.47
C THR A 113 13.26 1.17 15.11
N LEU A 114 13.06 2.06 14.13
CA LEU A 114 14.01 3.12 13.79
C LEU A 114 13.91 4.33 14.72
N GLY A 115 12.99 4.31 15.69
CA GLY A 115 12.73 5.43 16.59
C GLY A 115 11.90 6.55 15.95
N TYR A 116 11.24 6.30 14.82
CA TYR A 116 10.32 7.27 14.24
C TYR A 116 8.98 7.23 14.99
N GLY A 117 8.66 8.36 15.63
CA GLY A 117 7.46 8.51 16.44
C GLY A 117 6.21 8.91 15.66
N THR A 118 5.20 9.32 16.41
CA THR A 118 3.85 9.67 15.94
C THR A 118 3.83 10.69 14.79
N PHE A 119 4.63 11.75 14.86
CA PHE A 119 4.72 12.78 13.82
C PHE A 119 5.13 12.22 12.47
N PHE A 120 6.02 11.24 12.44
CA PHE A 120 6.45 10.60 11.21
C PHE A 120 5.29 9.80 10.59
N THR A 121 4.58 9.01 11.40
CA THR A 121 3.43 8.21 10.94
C THR A 121 2.29 9.08 10.39
N ILE A 122 2.00 10.22 11.02
CA ILE A 122 1.00 11.18 10.53
C ILE A 122 1.44 11.78 9.18
N THR A 123 2.72 12.18 9.08
CA THR A 123 3.28 12.73 7.84
C THR A 123 3.24 11.69 6.71
N MET A 124 3.61 10.44 6.99
CA MET A 124 3.52 9.34 6.02
C MET A 124 2.08 9.04 5.62
N THR A 125 1.12 9.16 6.53
CA THR A 125 -0.31 9.02 6.22
C THR A 125 -0.78 10.11 5.27
N PHE A 126 -0.34 11.35 5.48
CA PHE A 126 -0.64 12.44 4.56
C PHE A 126 -0.08 12.18 3.15
N PHE A 127 1.19 11.77 3.05
CA PHE A 127 1.79 11.39 1.76
C PHE A 127 1.09 10.20 1.11
N PHE A 128 0.72 9.19 1.89
CA PHE A 128 -0.04 8.04 1.41
C PHE A 128 -1.40 8.47 0.85
N THR A 129 -2.12 9.34 1.56
CA THR A 129 -3.43 9.86 1.14
C THR A 129 -3.33 10.62 -0.18
N LEU A 130 -2.33 11.49 -0.30
CA LEU A 130 -2.04 12.20 -1.55
C LEU A 130 -1.67 11.23 -2.67
N ALA A 131 -0.87 10.21 -2.39
CA ALA A 131 -0.50 9.21 -3.39
C ALA A 131 -1.70 8.39 -3.87
N VAL A 132 -2.61 8.01 -2.97
CA VAL A 132 -3.88 7.35 -3.35
C VAL A 132 -4.71 8.26 -4.25
N PHE A 133 -4.85 9.55 -3.88
CA PHE A 133 -5.58 10.53 -4.69
C PHE A 133 -4.98 10.68 -6.08
N ILE A 134 -3.65 10.88 -6.18
CA ILE A 134 -2.94 10.98 -7.45
C ILE A 134 -3.08 9.69 -8.26
N GLY A 135 -3.00 8.53 -7.61
CA GLY A 135 -3.21 7.22 -8.25
C GLY A 135 -4.59 7.12 -8.88
N ILE A 136 -5.64 7.51 -8.16
CA ILE A 136 -7.01 7.54 -8.70
C ILE A 136 -7.08 8.42 -9.95
N LEU A 137 -6.53 9.64 -9.90
CA LEU A 137 -6.56 10.55 -11.04
C LEU A 137 -5.80 9.98 -12.25
N LEU A 138 -4.56 9.51 -12.02
CA LEU A 138 -3.68 9.01 -13.07
C LEU A 138 -4.28 7.80 -13.79
N TYR A 139 -4.80 6.82 -13.04
CA TYR A 139 -5.36 5.61 -13.62
C TYR A 139 -6.76 5.84 -14.24
N ASN A 140 -7.54 6.80 -13.73
CA ASN A 140 -8.75 7.25 -14.43
C ASN A 140 -8.43 7.91 -15.76
N SER A 141 -7.36 8.71 -15.83
CA SER A 141 -6.87 9.23 -17.10
C SER A 141 -6.48 8.09 -18.03
N MET A 142 -5.65 7.13 -17.59
CA MET A 142 -5.23 6.00 -18.43
C MET A 142 -6.40 5.15 -18.95
N LEU A 143 -7.46 4.96 -18.17
CA LEU A 143 -8.67 4.25 -18.59
C LEU A 143 -9.34 4.89 -19.83
N MET A 144 -9.22 6.21 -20.01
CA MET A 144 -9.73 6.89 -21.21
C MET A 144 -8.87 6.62 -22.45
N TRP A 145 -7.58 6.31 -22.28
CA TRP A 145 -6.64 6.08 -23.38
C TRP A 145 -6.51 4.60 -23.75
N VAL A 146 -6.56 3.71 -22.76
CA VAL A 146 -6.37 2.27 -22.96
C VAL A 146 -7.71 1.59 -23.25
N LYS A 147 -7.94 1.22 -24.52
CA LYS A 147 -9.16 0.53 -24.97
C LYS A 147 -9.42 -0.81 -24.26
N ASN A 148 -8.38 -1.46 -23.74
CA ASN A 148 -8.49 -2.75 -23.07
C ASN A 148 -8.42 -2.59 -21.54
N ALA A 149 -9.59 -2.58 -20.90
CA ALA A 149 -9.74 -2.44 -19.45
C ALA A 149 -9.03 -3.56 -18.65
N TYR A 150 -8.87 -4.75 -19.24
CA TYR A 150 -8.18 -5.88 -18.59
C TYR A 150 -6.68 -5.62 -18.42
N VAL A 151 -6.04 -5.07 -19.45
CA VAL A 151 -4.61 -4.74 -19.42
C VAL A 151 -4.38 -3.56 -18.48
N ALA A 152 -5.25 -2.55 -18.54
CA ALA A 152 -5.17 -1.37 -17.68
C ALA A 152 -5.23 -1.72 -16.19
N ALA A 153 -6.00 -2.75 -15.82
CA ALA A 153 -6.16 -3.21 -14.44
C ALA A 153 -4.89 -3.84 -13.85
N VAL A 154 -3.94 -4.30 -14.66
CA VAL A 154 -2.70 -4.96 -14.19
C VAL A 154 -1.53 -3.96 -14.06
N ILE A 155 -1.61 -2.79 -14.71
CA ILE A 155 -0.57 -1.75 -14.68
C ILE A 155 -0.22 -1.30 -13.25
N PRO A 156 -1.19 -1.06 -12.33
CA PRO A 156 -0.87 -0.76 -10.94
C PRO A 156 -0.08 -1.87 -10.25
N LEU A 157 -0.34 -3.14 -10.55
CA LEU A 157 0.36 -4.26 -9.93
C LEU A 157 1.78 -4.42 -10.46
N ALA A 158 1.99 -4.19 -11.77
CA ALA A 158 3.31 -4.23 -12.38
C ALA A 158 4.23 -3.14 -11.83
N SER A 159 3.71 -1.92 -11.67
CA SER A 159 4.46 -0.81 -11.04
C SER A 159 4.75 -1.10 -9.57
N PHE A 160 3.81 -1.71 -8.83
CA PHE A 160 4.05 -2.12 -7.45
C PHE A 160 5.18 -3.16 -7.36
N LEU A 161 5.16 -4.17 -8.23
CA LEU A 161 6.17 -5.23 -8.28
C LEU A 161 7.58 -4.64 -8.43
N LEU A 162 7.75 -3.69 -9.35
CA LEU A 162 9.04 -3.03 -9.57
C LEU A 162 9.55 -2.37 -8.27
N VAL A 163 8.69 -1.64 -7.57
CA VAL A 163 9.07 -0.98 -6.31
C VAL A 163 9.35 -1.98 -5.18
N THR A 164 8.63 -3.11 -5.12
CA THR A 164 8.91 -4.17 -4.14
C THR A 164 10.27 -4.82 -4.36
N VAL A 165 10.68 -4.99 -5.62
CA VAL A 165 12.01 -5.51 -5.97
C VAL A 165 13.10 -4.48 -5.62
N ILE A 166 12.86 -3.18 -5.86
CA ILE A 166 13.79 -2.13 -5.45
C ILE A 166 13.97 -2.12 -3.92
N LYS A 167 12.91 -2.38 -3.15
CA LYS A 167 13.00 -2.42 -1.67
C LYS A 167 13.88 -3.56 -1.15
N LEU A 168 14.14 -4.60 -1.94
CA LEU A 168 15.06 -5.69 -1.60
C LEU A 168 16.54 -5.35 -1.84
N LEU A 169 16.85 -4.35 -2.68
CA LEU A 169 18.21 -3.95 -3.07
C LEU A 169 18.80 -2.95 -2.07
#